data_AF-A0A066U9D9-F1
#
_entry.id   AF-A0A066U9D9-F1
#
_cell.length_a   1.000
_cell.length_b   1.000
_cell.length_c   1.000
_cell.angle_alpha   90.00
_cell.angle_beta   90.00
_cell.angle_gamma   90.00
#
_symmetry.space_group_name_H-M   'P 1'
#
loop_
_entity.id
_entity.type
_entity.pdbx_description
1 polymer ?
#
loop_
_entity_poly.entity_id
_entity_poly.type
_entity_poly.pdbx_seq_one_letter_code
_entity_poly.pdbx_strand_id
1 'polypeptide(L)'
;MVHSAIHEDTARDGRSDAVADDAVMSMADFHSWFNARARVNSFQVDRIPFADLSGWDFEPDTGNLVHASGRFFSVEGLRVRTDRPWVGEWAQPIIVQPEIGVLGILVKRFDGVPHCLMQAKMEPGNINGLQISPTVQATRSNYMKVHGGAATKYLEYFRPGSRGRVLFDGLQSEQGSWFLHKRNRNIVVETDDDVALDEDFCWLTLDQIRRLLRLDHMVNMDSRTVLACVPPALARPDDRTDGDGSFVEAVHRSLSGRGRSVHDPGHILSWLTEVRARQELVQRRVPLKEIAEDGWRLGHDVIDHRDGKYFDVVAVAVEASNREVTAWTQPLVAPRQSGLLALLVKRIGGTLHALVQARSDAGTLNIAELTATVHCQPGNYADAPAEYRPPYLDYALAAPTGRVRLDVVHSEEGGRFYHAQNRYLVIEVEDGFAPDPDDRFLWTTLSQLMSLLSHSNYLTVELRSLMAGMRSF
;
A
#
# COMPACT_ATOMS: atom_id res chain seq x y z
N MET A 1 -5.00 -25.54 15.18
CA MET A 1 -4.82 -26.61 14.18
C MET A 1 -5.89 -26.44 13.11
N VAL A 2 -5.62 -25.58 12.13
CA VAL A 2 -6.45 -25.39 10.93
C VAL A 2 -5.46 -25.27 9.78
N HIS A 3 -5.15 -26.40 9.15
CA HIS A 3 -4.50 -26.41 7.85
C HIS A 3 -5.57 -26.06 6.82
N SER A 4 -5.56 -24.83 6.31
CA SER A 4 -6.31 -24.51 5.10
C SER A 4 -5.42 -24.83 3.92
N ALA A 5 -5.80 -25.87 3.17
CA ALA A 5 -5.17 -26.27 1.93
C ALA A 5 -5.39 -25.16 0.89
N ILE A 6 -4.29 -24.62 0.36
CA ILE A 6 -4.30 -23.80 -0.84
C ILE A 6 -4.39 -24.80 -2.01
N HIS A 7 -5.59 -25.04 -2.55
CA HIS A 7 -5.74 -25.73 -3.84
C HIS A 7 -6.96 -25.23 -4.63
N GLU A 8 -6.65 -24.84 -5.86
CA GLU A 8 -7.39 -25.05 -7.10
C GLU A 8 -8.78 -24.45 -7.25
N ASP A 9 -8.83 -23.28 -7.90
CA ASP A 9 -9.74 -23.09 -9.03
C ASP A 9 -9.19 -22.04 -10.02
N THR A 10 -8.41 -22.49 -11.00
CA THR A 10 -8.01 -21.67 -12.16
C THR A 10 -8.24 -22.46 -13.46
N ALA A 11 -9.51 -22.68 -13.78
CA ALA A 11 -9.90 -23.15 -15.10
C ALA A 11 -10.80 -22.11 -15.79
N ARG A 12 -10.19 -21.10 -16.41
CA ARG A 12 -10.69 -20.36 -17.60
C ARG A 12 -9.72 -19.23 -17.97
N ASP A 13 -8.75 -19.51 -18.82
CA ASP A 13 -8.67 -18.94 -20.17
C ASP A 13 -7.52 -19.62 -20.93
N GLY A 14 -7.83 -20.22 -22.08
CA GLY A 14 -6.88 -20.99 -22.87
C GLY A 14 -6.13 -20.08 -23.84
N ARG A 15 -5.01 -19.50 -23.41
CA ARG A 15 -3.99 -18.96 -24.31
C ARG A 15 -2.61 -19.51 -23.91
N SER A 16 -1.99 -20.15 -24.90
CA SER A 16 -0.66 -20.75 -24.88
C SER A 16 0.41 -19.77 -24.34
N ASP A 17 0.87 -19.99 -23.10
CA ASP A 17 2.00 -19.32 -22.44
C ASP A 17 3.35 -19.86 -22.97
N ALA A 18 3.68 -19.53 -24.21
CA ALA A 18 5.02 -19.77 -24.77
C ALA A 18 5.63 -18.44 -25.22
N VAL A 19 5.89 -17.57 -24.25
CA VAL A 19 6.88 -16.50 -24.42
C VAL A 19 8.19 -17.06 -23.87
N ALA A 20 9.28 -16.96 -24.63
CA ALA A 20 10.60 -17.37 -24.18
C ALA A 20 10.88 -16.75 -22.80
N ASP A 21 11.23 -17.59 -21.82
CA ASP A 21 11.48 -17.16 -20.45
C ASP A 21 12.83 -16.44 -20.42
N ASP A 22 12.88 -15.19 -20.86
CA ASP A 22 14.06 -14.29 -20.78
C ASP A 22 14.42 -13.93 -19.32
N ALA A 23 13.88 -14.67 -18.37
CA ALA A 23 14.04 -14.49 -16.94
C ALA A 23 15.14 -15.39 -16.40
N VAL A 24 15.94 -14.87 -15.47
CA VAL A 24 16.97 -15.66 -14.75
C VAL A 24 16.34 -16.78 -13.90
N MET A 25 15.09 -16.61 -13.51
CA MET A 25 14.27 -17.58 -12.77
C MET A 25 12.92 -17.72 -13.47
N SER A 26 12.49 -18.94 -13.78
CA SER A 26 11.15 -19.17 -14.36
C SER A 26 10.05 -18.91 -13.33
N MET A 27 8.81 -18.71 -13.79
CA MET A 27 7.67 -18.61 -12.86
C MET A 27 7.46 -19.88 -12.03
N ALA A 28 7.73 -21.06 -12.60
CA ALA A 28 7.64 -22.34 -11.88
C ALA A 28 8.71 -22.47 -10.79
N ASP A 29 9.93 -22.03 -11.10
CA ASP A 29 11.03 -21.99 -10.13
C ASP A 29 10.76 -20.98 -9.03
N PHE A 30 10.19 -19.81 -9.36
CA PHE A 30 9.75 -18.83 -8.37
C PHE A 30 8.77 -19.43 -7.38
N HIS A 31 7.71 -20.09 -7.85
CA HIS A 31 6.73 -20.71 -6.94
C HIS A 31 7.35 -21.82 -6.10
N SER A 32 8.26 -22.61 -6.67
CA SER A 32 9.00 -23.65 -5.94
C SER A 32 9.90 -23.07 -4.85
N TRP A 33 10.64 -22.01 -5.18
CA TRP A 33 11.50 -21.26 -4.26
C TRP A 33 10.68 -20.59 -3.15
N PHE A 34 9.61 -19.88 -3.49
CA PHE A 34 8.76 -19.17 -2.53
C PHE A 34 8.12 -20.14 -1.52
N ASN A 35 7.60 -21.27 -2.01
CA ASN A 35 7.06 -22.32 -1.17
C ASN A 35 8.14 -22.98 -0.28
N ALA A 36 9.37 -23.10 -0.78
CA ALA A 36 10.49 -23.59 0.04
C ALA A 36 10.84 -22.59 1.15
N ARG A 37 10.90 -21.28 0.85
CA ARG A 37 11.13 -20.24 1.87
C ARG A 37 10.03 -20.23 2.93
N ALA A 38 8.76 -20.39 2.52
CA ALA A 38 7.64 -20.46 3.46
C ALA A 38 7.74 -21.66 4.43
N ARG A 39 8.29 -22.80 3.98
CA ARG A 39 8.48 -23.99 4.83
C ARG A 39 9.66 -23.87 5.79
N VAL A 40 10.75 -23.25 5.35
CA VAL A 40 11.97 -23.09 6.17
C VAL A 40 11.79 -21.99 7.22
N ASN A 41 11.07 -20.93 6.88
CA ASN A 41 10.85 -19.79 7.75
C ASN A 41 9.59 -19.99 8.61
N SER A 42 9.67 -20.82 9.66
CA SER A 42 8.60 -20.92 10.65
C SER A 42 8.46 -19.61 11.41
N PHE A 43 7.25 -19.06 11.42
CA PHE A 43 6.93 -17.78 12.00
C PHE A 43 5.60 -17.89 12.73
N GLN A 44 5.62 -17.72 14.04
CA GLN A 44 4.45 -17.83 14.90
C GLN A 44 4.13 -16.44 15.47
N VAL A 45 2.85 -16.10 15.44
CA VAL A 45 2.36 -14.82 15.94
C VAL A 45 1.14 -15.09 16.80
N ASP A 46 1.26 -14.82 18.09
CA ASP A 46 0.20 -15.00 19.07
C ASP A 46 -0.23 -13.66 19.63
N ARG A 47 -1.54 -13.45 19.76
CA ARG A 47 -2.05 -12.28 20.49
C ARG A 47 -1.79 -12.47 21.98
N ILE A 48 -1.32 -11.40 22.61
CA ILE A 48 -1.00 -11.38 24.04
C ILE A 48 -1.68 -10.17 24.71
N PRO A 49 -1.91 -10.22 26.03
CA PRO A 49 -2.15 -9.04 26.83
C PRO A 49 -1.11 -7.93 26.62
N PHE A 50 -1.50 -6.67 26.79
CA PHE A 50 -0.54 -5.57 26.77
C PHE A 50 0.50 -5.67 27.91
N ALA A 51 0.11 -6.24 29.05
CA ALA A 51 1.00 -6.46 30.19
C ALA A 51 2.17 -7.42 29.89
N ASP A 52 2.04 -8.24 28.85
CA ASP A 52 3.06 -9.21 28.43
C ASP A 52 3.98 -8.64 27.33
N LEU A 53 3.78 -7.39 26.90
CA LEU A 53 4.71 -6.72 26.00
C LEU A 53 6.07 -6.50 26.69
N SER A 54 7.13 -7.03 26.09
CA SER A 54 8.50 -6.75 26.49
C SER A 54 9.00 -5.46 25.84
N GLY A 55 9.41 -4.49 26.67
CA GLY A 55 10.00 -3.23 26.23
C GLY A 55 8.99 -2.17 25.80
N TRP A 56 7.68 -2.46 25.82
CA TRP A 56 6.62 -1.48 25.61
C TRP A 56 5.82 -1.29 26.89
N ASP A 57 5.37 -0.06 27.14
CA ASP A 57 4.52 0.24 28.28
C ASP A 57 3.60 1.44 27.97
N PHE A 58 2.54 1.58 28.74
CA PHE A 58 1.69 2.76 28.74
C PHE A 58 2.30 3.83 29.64
N GLU A 59 2.58 5.01 29.08
CA GLU A 59 3.04 6.16 29.88
C GLU A 59 1.98 6.56 30.92
N PRO A 60 2.32 6.71 32.23
CA PRO A 60 1.33 7.00 33.27
C PRO A 60 0.51 8.29 33.03
N ASP A 61 1.18 9.33 32.54
CA ASP A 61 0.58 10.66 32.39
C ASP A 61 -0.29 10.79 31.15
N THR A 62 0.06 10.10 30.05
CA THR A 62 -0.62 10.25 28.76
C THR A 62 -1.46 9.02 28.39
N GLY A 63 -1.13 7.86 28.94
CA GLY A 63 -1.63 6.57 28.49
C GLY A 63 -1.13 6.18 27.10
N ASN A 64 -0.14 6.88 26.52
CA ASN A 64 0.41 6.52 25.22
C ASN A 64 1.17 5.20 25.31
N LEU A 65 1.02 4.33 24.32
CA LEU A 65 1.79 3.09 24.24
C LEU A 65 3.12 3.37 23.53
N VAL A 66 4.22 3.24 24.27
CA VAL A 66 5.57 3.60 23.79
C VAL A 66 6.57 2.50 24.06
N HIS A 67 7.63 2.44 23.27
CA HIS A 67 8.76 1.57 23.57
C HIS A 67 9.75 2.27 24.52
N ALA A 68 10.24 1.57 25.55
CA ALA A 68 11.13 2.09 26.60
C ALA A 68 12.45 2.68 26.05
N SER A 69 12.88 2.26 24.85
CA SER A 69 14.06 2.83 24.20
C SER A 69 13.81 4.18 23.51
N GLY A 70 12.56 4.66 23.43
CA GLY A 70 12.15 5.81 22.64
C GLY A 70 12.30 5.63 21.11
N ARG A 71 12.39 4.38 20.64
CA ARG A 71 12.53 4.03 19.20
C ARG A 71 11.25 3.36 18.69
N PHE A 72 11.28 2.88 17.44
CA PHE A 72 10.14 2.30 16.73
C PHE A 72 9.05 3.34 16.48
N PHE A 73 7.88 3.17 17.08
CA PHE A 73 6.72 4.05 16.95
C PHE A 73 6.03 4.15 18.32
N SER A 74 5.09 5.08 18.44
CA SER A 74 4.14 5.14 19.55
C SER A 74 2.71 5.01 19.03
N VAL A 75 1.80 4.56 19.90
CA VAL A 75 0.36 4.70 19.69
C VAL A 75 -0.13 5.80 20.62
N GLU A 76 -0.70 6.84 20.05
CA GLU A 76 -1.14 8.05 20.76
C GLU A 76 -2.59 8.39 20.39
N GLY A 77 -3.19 9.36 21.10
CA GLY A 77 -4.48 9.91 20.72
C GLY A 77 -4.34 11.00 19.65
N LEU A 78 -5.29 11.05 18.72
CA LEU A 78 -5.43 12.14 17.76
C LEU A 78 -6.87 12.63 17.75
N ARG A 79 -7.06 13.92 18.06
CA ARG A 79 -8.33 14.62 17.84
C ARG A 79 -8.29 15.32 16.50
N VAL A 80 -9.32 15.10 15.69
CA VAL A 80 -9.44 15.61 14.32
C VAL A 80 -10.73 16.39 14.21
N ARG A 81 -10.63 17.59 13.64
CA ARG A 81 -11.79 18.42 13.28
C ARG A 81 -11.72 18.76 11.79
N THR A 82 -12.85 18.62 11.11
CA THR A 82 -13.04 18.85 9.68
C THR A 82 -14.35 19.58 9.42
N ASP A 83 -14.51 20.09 8.20
CA ASP A 83 -15.74 20.71 7.69
C ASP A 83 -16.74 19.70 7.10
N ARG A 84 -16.56 18.39 7.37
CA ARG A 84 -17.45 17.34 6.86
C ARG A 84 -18.85 17.44 7.47
N PRO A 85 -19.93 17.31 6.67
CA PRO A 85 -21.30 17.47 7.16
C PRO A 85 -21.75 16.46 8.24
N TRP A 86 -21.23 15.23 8.21
CA TRP A 86 -21.70 14.14 9.08
C TRP A 86 -20.85 13.96 10.34
N VAL A 87 -19.53 13.84 10.19
CA VAL A 87 -18.58 13.73 11.30
C VAL A 87 -17.57 14.86 11.17
N GLY A 88 -17.92 16.00 11.75
CA GLY A 88 -17.05 17.18 11.78
C GLY A 88 -15.93 17.08 12.81
N GLU A 89 -16.07 16.24 13.84
CA GLU A 89 -15.05 16.08 14.88
C GLU A 89 -15.07 14.66 15.45
N TRP A 90 -13.89 14.10 15.71
CA TRP A 90 -13.72 12.81 16.39
C TRP A 90 -12.32 12.70 17.00
N ALA A 91 -12.09 11.69 17.83
CA ALA A 91 -10.76 11.24 18.18
C ALA A 91 -10.54 9.74 17.97
N GLN A 92 -9.28 9.35 17.78
CA GLN A 92 -8.89 7.96 17.55
C GLN A 92 -7.43 7.70 17.98
N PRO A 93 -7.03 6.43 18.19
CA PRO A 93 -5.64 6.08 18.24
C PRO A 93 -4.97 6.39 16.89
N ILE A 94 -3.70 6.77 16.94
CA ILE A 94 -2.87 7.00 15.76
C ILE A 94 -1.46 6.49 16.01
N ILE A 95 -0.85 5.90 14.99
CA ILE A 95 0.56 5.55 15.01
C ILE A 95 1.38 6.81 14.72
N VAL A 96 2.32 7.12 15.60
CA VAL A 96 3.30 8.20 15.41
C VAL A 96 4.68 7.58 15.23
N GLN A 97 5.23 7.74 14.02
CA GLN A 97 6.59 7.33 13.70
C GLN A 97 7.26 8.40 12.82
N PRO A 98 7.97 9.37 13.42
CA PRO A 98 8.56 10.49 12.66
C PRO A 98 9.76 10.07 11.79
N GLU A 99 10.30 8.86 12.00
CA GLU A 99 11.39 8.34 11.17
C GLU A 99 10.95 8.06 9.73
N ILE A 100 11.75 8.51 8.76
CA ILE A 100 11.64 8.13 7.35
C ILE A 100 12.43 6.84 7.13
N GLY A 101 11.73 5.75 6.80
CA GLY A 101 12.33 4.51 6.35
C GLY A 101 12.69 4.54 4.87
N VAL A 102 13.41 3.53 4.42
CA VAL A 102 13.78 3.30 3.03
C VAL A 102 13.08 2.06 2.52
N LEU A 103 12.36 2.21 1.41
CA LEU A 103 11.73 1.16 0.63
C LEU A 103 12.40 1.16 -0.76
N GLY A 104 13.28 0.19 -0.99
CA GLY A 104 14.19 0.18 -2.12
C GLY A 104 14.04 -1.06 -2.99
N ILE A 105 13.88 -0.86 -4.31
CA ILE A 105 13.98 -1.93 -5.30
C ILE A 105 15.26 -1.74 -6.11
N LEU A 106 16.14 -2.75 -6.09
CA LEU A 106 17.34 -2.84 -6.91
C LEU A 106 16.98 -3.46 -8.26
N VAL A 107 17.47 -2.87 -9.33
CA VAL A 107 17.27 -3.31 -10.71
C VAL A 107 18.62 -3.70 -11.31
N LYS A 108 18.66 -4.81 -12.03
CA LYS A 108 19.81 -5.24 -12.82
C LYS A 108 19.32 -5.78 -14.16
N ARG A 109 20.10 -5.56 -15.22
CA ARG A 109 19.81 -6.15 -16.54
C ARG A 109 20.52 -7.48 -16.69
N PHE A 110 19.77 -8.48 -17.09
CA PHE A 110 20.26 -9.78 -17.54
C PHE A 110 19.84 -9.93 -19.00
N ASP A 111 20.81 -10.09 -19.89
CA ASP A 111 20.59 -10.16 -21.35
C ASP A 111 19.71 -9.00 -21.90
N GLY A 112 19.92 -7.80 -21.35
CA GLY A 112 19.20 -6.58 -21.72
C GLY A 112 17.80 -6.43 -21.09
N VAL A 113 17.31 -7.44 -20.36
CA VAL A 113 16.00 -7.43 -19.67
C VAL A 113 16.14 -6.95 -18.23
N PRO A 114 15.43 -5.89 -17.82
CA PRO A 114 15.47 -5.41 -16.44
C PRO A 114 14.77 -6.40 -15.50
N HIS A 115 15.48 -6.80 -14.45
CA HIS A 115 14.97 -7.59 -13.35
C HIS A 115 15.03 -6.76 -12.06
N CYS A 116 14.04 -6.95 -11.18
CA CYS A 116 13.99 -6.40 -9.84
C CYS A 116 14.40 -7.47 -8.83
N LEU A 117 15.29 -7.12 -7.89
CA LEU A 117 15.68 -8.00 -6.79
C LEU A 117 14.61 -7.93 -5.70
N MET A 118 13.80 -8.97 -5.59
CA MET A 118 12.69 -9.02 -4.65
C MET A 118 13.03 -9.94 -3.48
N GLN A 119 12.47 -9.65 -2.29
CA GLN A 119 12.74 -10.42 -1.07
C GLN A 119 11.49 -11.21 -0.65
N ALA A 120 11.63 -12.50 -0.34
CA ALA A 120 10.64 -13.24 0.43
C ALA A 120 10.74 -12.80 1.90
N LYS A 121 9.72 -12.11 2.41
CA LYS A 121 9.75 -11.47 3.73
C LYS A 121 8.55 -11.89 4.58
N MET A 122 8.86 -12.34 5.80
CA MET A 122 7.87 -12.55 6.86
C MET A 122 7.71 -11.26 7.67
N GLU A 123 6.46 -10.91 7.95
CA GLU A 123 6.08 -9.83 8.86
C GLU A 123 4.93 -10.29 9.75
N PRO A 124 4.87 -9.87 11.02
CA PRO A 124 3.93 -10.44 11.99
C PRO A 124 2.46 -10.18 11.71
N GLY A 125 2.17 -9.15 10.93
CA GLY A 125 0.82 -8.84 10.49
C GLY A 125 0.45 -9.38 9.12
N ASN A 126 1.34 -10.08 8.41
CA ASN A 126 1.02 -10.66 7.11
C ASN A 126 -0.02 -11.77 7.26
N ILE A 127 -1.12 -11.67 6.52
CA ILE A 127 -2.23 -12.62 6.60
C ILE A 127 -1.86 -14.07 6.20
N ASN A 128 -0.88 -14.20 5.30
CA ASN A 128 -0.34 -15.47 4.80
C ASN A 128 1.10 -15.71 5.29
N GLY A 129 1.59 -14.91 6.24
CA GLY A 129 2.94 -14.97 6.77
C GLY A 129 4.01 -14.44 5.81
N LEU A 130 4.18 -15.08 4.65
CA LEU A 130 5.23 -14.75 3.66
C LEU A 130 4.66 -13.97 2.48
N GLN A 131 5.33 -12.88 2.12
CA GLN A 131 5.03 -12.09 0.93
C GLN A 131 6.33 -11.68 0.23
N ILE A 132 6.21 -11.17 -1.00
CA ILE A 132 7.33 -10.54 -1.69
C ILE A 132 7.41 -9.06 -1.32
N SER A 133 8.55 -8.64 -0.78
CA SER A 133 8.89 -7.27 -0.40
C SER A 133 9.93 -6.64 -1.33
N PRO A 134 10.17 -5.31 -1.22
CA PRO A 134 11.29 -4.67 -1.89
C PRO A 134 12.62 -5.30 -1.46
N THR A 135 13.69 -5.03 -2.22
CA THR A 135 15.06 -5.43 -1.87
C THR A 135 15.45 -4.95 -0.47
N VAL A 136 15.07 -3.72 -0.13
CA VAL A 136 15.33 -3.12 1.18
C VAL A 136 14.04 -2.54 1.73
N GLN A 137 13.70 -2.97 2.93
CA GLN A 137 12.65 -2.38 3.77
C GLN A 137 13.27 -2.16 5.16
N ALA A 138 13.70 -0.92 5.43
CA ALA A 138 14.44 -0.60 6.65
C ALA A 138 14.04 0.76 7.25
N THR A 139 13.88 0.80 8.57
CA THR A 139 13.74 2.05 9.32
C THR A 139 15.08 2.78 9.43
N ARG A 140 15.04 4.09 9.72
CA ARG A 140 16.24 4.90 9.96
C ARG A 140 17.05 4.39 11.16
N SER A 141 16.37 3.97 12.22
CA SER A 141 16.97 3.34 13.40
C SER A 141 17.79 2.08 13.07
N ASN A 142 17.31 1.25 12.14
CA ASN A 142 18.05 0.09 11.62
C ASN A 142 19.19 0.50 10.67
N TYR A 143 18.94 1.50 9.82
CA TYR A 143 19.93 2.08 8.90
C TYR A 143 21.21 2.56 9.60
N MET A 144 21.08 3.16 10.79
CA MET A 144 22.18 3.70 11.58
C MET A 144 22.90 2.65 12.45
N LYS A 145 22.55 1.35 12.36
CA LYS A 145 23.11 0.24 13.16
C LYS A 145 23.12 0.47 14.67
N VAL A 146 22.17 1.24 15.19
CA VAL A 146 22.15 1.64 16.61
C VAL A 146 21.71 0.48 17.53
N HIS A 147 21.36 -0.68 16.97
CA HIS A 147 20.91 -1.86 17.71
C HIS A 147 21.93 -3.00 17.76
N GLY A 148 23.13 -2.83 17.19
CA GLY A 148 24.14 -3.90 17.17
C GLY A 148 23.78 -5.12 16.32
N GLY A 149 22.62 -5.12 15.66
CA GLY A 149 22.19 -6.18 14.76
C GLY A 149 22.93 -6.18 13.42
N ALA A 150 22.75 -7.26 12.66
CA ALA A 150 23.29 -7.47 11.34
C ALA A 150 22.88 -6.32 10.40
N ALA A 151 23.79 -5.99 9.49
CA ALA A 151 23.51 -4.97 8.49
C ALA A 151 22.34 -5.44 7.60
N THR A 152 21.37 -4.55 7.34
CA THR A 152 20.35 -4.80 6.30
C THR A 152 21.06 -5.13 4.99
N LYS A 153 20.80 -6.33 4.44
CA LYS A 153 21.38 -6.79 3.17
C LYS A 153 21.05 -5.79 2.05
N TYR A 154 22.01 -5.53 1.17
CA TYR A 154 21.90 -4.63 0.00
C TYR A 154 21.66 -3.15 0.29
N LEU A 155 21.72 -2.71 1.55
CA LEU A 155 21.46 -1.32 1.92
C LEU A 155 22.47 -0.32 1.30
N GLU A 156 23.68 -0.79 0.96
CA GLU A 156 24.72 -0.02 0.28
C GLU A 156 24.29 0.55 -1.07
N TYR A 157 23.30 -0.04 -1.75
CA TYR A 157 22.77 0.46 -3.02
C TYR A 157 21.83 1.66 -2.87
N PHE A 158 21.30 1.92 -1.66
CA PHE A 158 20.28 2.96 -1.43
C PHE A 158 20.79 4.13 -0.58
N ARG A 159 22.10 4.15 -0.30
CA ARG A 159 22.79 5.20 0.45
C ARG A 159 23.24 6.34 -0.46
N PRO A 160 23.44 7.57 0.08
CA PRO A 160 24.13 8.63 -0.65
C PRO A 160 25.48 8.13 -1.18
N GLY A 161 25.78 8.40 -2.46
CA GLY A 161 26.95 7.83 -3.14
C GLY A 161 26.76 6.36 -3.54
N SER A 162 25.52 5.93 -3.80
CA SER A 162 25.13 4.56 -4.18
C SER A 162 25.96 4.00 -5.34
N ARG A 163 26.18 2.69 -5.32
CA ARG A 163 26.86 1.91 -6.38
C ARG A 163 26.00 1.69 -7.64
N GLY A 164 25.11 2.62 -7.93
CA GLY A 164 24.10 2.47 -8.97
C GLY A 164 23.46 3.78 -9.37
N ARG A 165 22.75 3.73 -10.49
CA ARG A 165 22.02 4.85 -11.08
C ARG A 165 20.63 4.91 -10.48
N VAL A 166 20.31 6.01 -9.80
CA VAL A 166 18.97 6.25 -9.27
C VAL A 166 17.99 6.46 -10.44
N LEU A 167 16.96 5.64 -10.48
CA LEU A 167 15.88 5.65 -11.47
C LEU A 167 14.67 6.44 -10.96
N PHE A 168 14.42 6.34 -9.65
CA PHE A 168 13.40 7.07 -8.93
C PHE A 168 13.85 7.25 -7.48
N ASP A 169 13.54 8.41 -6.88
CA ASP A 169 13.77 8.67 -5.45
C ASP A 169 12.80 9.75 -4.97
N GLY A 170 11.91 9.41 -4.05
CA GLY A 170 10.90 10.34 -3.55
C GLY A 170 10.29 9.89 -2.23
N LEU A 171 9.89 10.87 -1.40
CA LEU A 171 9.11 10.59 -0.20
C LEU A 171 7.65 10.40 -0.58
N GLN A 172 7.03 9.34 -0.07
CA GLN A 172 5.61 9.05 -0.28
C GLN A 172 4.92 8.81 1.05
N SER A 173 3.65 9.22 1.15
CA SER A 173 2.76 9.06 2.31
C SER A 173 2.37 7.60 2.55
N GLU A 174 2.18 7.21 3.80
CA GLU A 174 1.55 5.93 4.18
C GLU A 174 0.05 6.11 4.49
N GLN A 175 -0.60 5.10 5.06
CA GLN A 175 -2.04 5.10 5.37
C GLN A 175 -2.40 6.24 6.32
N GLY A 176 -3.03 7.29 5.80
CA GLY A 176 -3.41 8.48 6.59
C GLY A 176 -4.50 8.19 7.64
N SER A 177 -5.24 7.08 7.52
CA SER A 177 -6.24 6.71 8.53
C SER A 177 -5.64 6.18 9.83
N TRP A 178 -4.40 5.67 9.80
CA TRP A 178 -3.76 5.01 10.94
C TRP A 178 -2.41 5.59 11.33
N PHE A 179 -1.74 6.30 10.42
CA PHE A 179 -0.49 7.01 10.70
C PHE A 179 -0.67 8.53 10.72
N LEU A 180 0.00 9.19 11.66
CA LEU A 180 0.16 10.64 11.63
C LEU A 180 1.36 11.02 10.76
N HIS A 181 1.10 11.62 9.60
CA HIS A 181 2.09 12.26 8.71
C HIS A 181 3.25 11.34 8.26
N LYS A 182 3.06 10.02 8.36
CA LYS A 182 4.09 9.04 8.04
C LYS A 182 4.40 9.07 6.56
N ARG A 183 5.70 9.07 6.28
CA ARG A 183 6.24 8.93 4.93
C ARG A 183 7.42 7.97 4.94
N ASN A 184 7.65 7.31 3.81
CA ASN A 184 8.85 6.53 3.55
C ASN A 184 9.50 7.00 2.25
N ARG A 185 10.81 6.79 2.14
CA ARG A 185 11.59 7.06 0.93
C ARG A 185 11.44 5.85 0.01
N ASN A 186 10.68 6.01 -1.07
CA ASN A 186 10.61 5.05 -2.15
C ASN A 186 11.75 5.33 -3.13
N ILE A 187 12.56 4.32 -3.42
CA ILE A 187 13.74 4.46 -4.25
C ILE A 187 13.91 3.25 -5.17
N VAL A 188 14.25 3.51 -6.43
CA VAL A 188 14.59 2.49 -7.42
C VAL A 188 15.98 2.78 -7.94
N VAL A 189 16.87 1.80 -7.88
CA VAL A 189 18.28 1.95 -8.29
C VAL A 189 18.62 0.86 -9.30
N GLU A 190 19.23 1.23 -10.42
CA GLU A 190 19.82 0.28 -11.37
C GLU A 190 21.31 0.10 -11.08
N THR A 191 21.82 -1.12 -11.13
CA THR A 191 23.24 -1.41 -10.98
C THR A 191 23.74 -2.37 -12.05
N ASP A 192 25.01 -2.17 -12.43
CA ASP A 192 25.76 -3.11 -13.28
C ASP A 192 26.63 -4.06 -12.45
N ASP A 193 26.72 -3.85 -11.13
CA ASP A 193 27.49 -4.69 -10.19
C ASP A 193 27.06 -6.16 -10.29
N ASP A 194 28.00 -7.06 -10.03
CA ASP A 194 27.67 -8.45 -9.73
C ASP A 194 27.17 -8.55 -8.28
N VAL A 195 25.87 -8.75 -8.12
CA VAL A 195 25.20 -8.70 -6.82
C VAL A 195 25.12 -10.13 -6.27
N ALA A 196 25.86 -10.40 -5.19
CA ALA A 196 25.80 -11.68 -4.50
C ALA A 196 24.36 -11.96 -4.01
N LEU A 197 23.75 -13.02 -4.53
CA LEU A 197 22.36 -13.37 -4.23
C LEU A 197 22.26 -14.13 -2.89
N ASP A 198 21.37 -13.65 -2.03
CA ASP A 198 21.03 -14.28 -0.77
C ASP A 198 19.77 -15.15 -0.91
N GLU A 199 19.63 -16.16 -0.06
CA GLU A 199 18.58 -17.19 -0.18
C GLU A 199 17.14 -16.68 -0.09
N ASP A 200 16.92 -15.56 0.63
CA ASP A 200 15.62 -14.90 0.75
C ASP A 200 15.33 -13.96 -0.43
N PHE A 201 16.18 -13.92 -1.45
CA PHE A 201 16.05 -12.99 -2.57
C PHE A 201 15.96 -13.72 -3.91
N CYS A 202 15.21 -13.14 -4.84
CA CYS A 202 15.12 -13.61 -6.22
C CYS A 202 15.08 -12.43 -7.20
N TRP A 203 15.61 -12.64 -8.40
CA TRP A 203 15.49 -11.68 -9.50
C TRP A 203 14.23 -12.02 -10.31
N LEU A 204 13.34 -11.04 -10.46
CA LEU A 204 12.11 -11.19 -11.24
C LEU A 204 12.01 -10.09 -12.30
N THR A 205 11.56 -10.45 -13.50
CA THR A 205 11.23 -9.43 -14.51
C THR A 205 10.01 -8.61 -14.06
N LEU A 206 9.85 -7.42 -14.63
CA LEU A 206 8.63 -6.63 -14.39
C LEU A 206 7.36 -7.39 -14.83
N ASP A 207 7.42 -8.21 -15.89
CA ASP A 207 6.29 -8.99 -16.36
C ASP A 207 5.90 -10.11 -15.39
N GLN A 208 6.89 -10.77 -14.78
CA GLN A 208 6.63 -11.73 -13.70
C GLN A 208 5.98 -11.03 -12.50
N ILE A 209 6.51 -9.88 -12.08
CA ILE A 209 5.93 -9.10 -10.97
C ILE A 209 4.49 -8.66 -11.29
N ARG A 210 4.19 -8.26 -12.53
CA ARG A 210 2.83 -7.94 -12.98
C ARG A 210 1.87 -9.12 -12.83
N ARG A 211 2.31 -10.34 -13.17
CA ARG A 211 1.51 -11.55 -12.94
C ARG A 211 1.28 -11.79 -11.44
N LEU A 212 2.31 -11.60 -10.62
CA LEU A 212 2.22 -11.73 -9.16
C LEU A 212 1.32 -10.67 -8.49
N LEU A 213 1.24 -9.46 -9.04
CA LEU A 213 0.32 -8.40 -8.58
C LEU A 213 -1.16 -8.77 -8.76
N ARG A 214 -1.47 -9.79 -9.57
CA ARG A 214 -2.83 -10.31 -9.74
C ARG A 214 -3.17 -11.43 -8.75
N LEU A 215 -2.23 -11.81 -7.90
CA LEU A 215 -2.43 -12.84 -6.88
C LEU A 215 -2.66 -12.19 -5.52
N ASP A 216 -3.66 -12.69 -4.81
CA ASP A 216 -4.00 -12.18 -3.48
C ASP A 216 -2.81 -12.32 -2.53
N HIS A 217 -2.56 -11.25 -1.77
CA HIS A 217 -1.53 -11.22 -0.72
C HIS A 217 -0.12 -11.66 -1.16
N MET A 218 0.22 -11.59 -2.45
CA MET A 218 1.53 -12.04 -2.96
C MET A 218 2.60 -10.95 -2.88
N VAL A 219 2.30 -9.76 -3.39
CA VAL A 219 3.21 -8.62 -3.43
C VAL A 219 2.84 -7.65 -2.31
N ASN A 220 3.73 -7.46 -1.34
CA ASN A 220 3.44 -6.67 -0.14
C ASN A 220 3.24 -5.18 -0.45
N MET A 221 2.68 -4.44 0.51
CA MET A 221 2.33 -3.03 0.35
C MET A 221 3.54 -2.17 -0.06
N ASP A 222 4.67 -2.36 0.62
CA ASP A 222 5.91 -1.65 0.36
C ASP A 222 6.43 -1.87 -1.07
N SER A 223 6.27 -3.08 -1.61
CA SER A 223 6.59 -3.36 -3.02
C SER A 223 5.65 -2.63 -3.94
N ARG A 224 4.33 -2.68 -3.71
CA ARG A 224 3.33 -2.04 -4.57
C ARG A 224 3.59 -0.53 -4.67
N THR A 225 3.90 0.13 -3.55
CA THR A 225 4.21 1.57 -3.57
C THR A 225 5.49 1.89 -4.34
N VAL A 226 6.56 1.09 -4.24
CA VAL A 226 7.80 1.33 -5.00
C VAL A 226 7.62 0.97 -6.49
N LEU A 227 6.90 -0.10 -6.79
CA LEU A 227 6.58 -0.55 -8.16
C LEU A 227 5.74 0.48 -8.92
N ALA A 228 4.81 1.16 -8.22
CA ALA A 228 4.08 2.29 -8.78
C ALA A 228 5.04 3.37 -9.30
N CYS A 229 6.17 3.59 -8.63
CA CYS A 229 7.16 4.62 -8.96
C CYS A 229 8.20 4.20 -10.03
N VAL A 230 8.20 2.95 -10.48
CA VAL A 230 9.16 2.48 -11.51
C VAL A 230 8.99 3.31 -12.79
N PRO A 231 10.07 3.85 -13.39
CA PRO A 231 9.95 4.62 -14.62
C PRO A 231 9.33 3.83 -15.79
N PRO A 232 8.40 4.42 -16.57
CA PRO A 232 7.80 3.75 -17.72
C PRO A 232 8.82 3.24 -18.74
N ALA A 233 9.99 3.87 -18.87
CA ALA A 233 11.05 3.44 -19.79
C ALA A 233 11.65 2.06 -19.45
N LEU A 234 11.51 1.58 -18.21
CA LEU A 234 11.95 0.22 -17.81
C LEU A 234 10.86 -0.82 -18.07
N ALA A 235 9.61 -0.40 -17.92
CA ALA A 235 8.44 -1.18 -18.28
C ALA A 235 8.34 -1.18 -19.81
N ARG A 236 9.12 -2.04 -20.50
CA ARG A 236 9.11 -2.21 -21.97
C ARG A 236 7.68 -2.02 -22.49
N PRO A 237 7.33 -0.85 -23.08
CA PRO A 237 6.10 -0.75 -23.82
C PRO A 237 6.45 -1.44 -25.12
N ASP A 238 6.10 -2.72 -25.25
CA ASP A 238 6.24 -3.36 -26.54
C ASP A 238 5.41 -2.52 -27.52
N ASP A 239 6.10 -2.00 -28.53
CA ASP A 239 5.47 -1.35 -29.66
C ASP A 239 4.54 -2.40 -30.28
N ARG A 240 3.28 -2.01 -30.54
CA ARG A 240 2.26 -2.68 -31.37
C ARG A 240 1.14 -3.42 -30.62
N THR A 241 0.13 -2.67 -30.24
CA THR A 241 -1.27 -2.98 -30.60
C THR A 241 -2.07 -1.67 -30.68
N ASP A 242 -1.77 -0.80 -31.66
CA ASP A 242 -2.74 0.22 -32.00
C ASP A 242 -3.92 -0.46 -32.71
N GLY A 243 -5.13 -0.35 -32.15
CA GLY A 243 -6.38 -0.60 -32.89
C GLY A 243 -7.17 -1.88 -32.59
N ASP A 244 -6.93 -2.60 -31.48
CA ASP A 244 -7.81 -3.71 -31.08
C ASP A 244 -8.98 -3.26 -30.18
N GLY A 245 -8.90 -2.04 -29.63
CA GLY A 245 -9.94 -1.45 -28.80
C GLY A 245 -10.05 -2.07 -27.40
N SER A 246 -9.13 -2.96 -27.03
CA SER A 246 -9.13 -3.68 -25.76
C SER A 246 -8.90 -2.75 -24.57
N PHE A 247 -9.26 -3.22 -23.37
CA PHE A 247 -8.96 -2.50 -22.14
C PHE A 247 -7.44 -2.36 -21.93
N VAL A 248 -6.67 -3.40 -22.26
CA VAL A 248 -5.21 -3.43 -22.19
C VAL A 248 -4.59 -2.31 -23.03
N GLU A 249 -5.01 -2.17 -24.30
CA GLU A 249 -4.58 -1.06 -25.17
C GLU A 249 -4.91 0.30 -24.53
N ALA A 250 -6.10 0.46 -23.94
CA ALA A 250 -6.51 1.69 -23.28
C ALA A 250 -5.58 2.09 -22.13
N VAL A 251 -5.19 1.11 -21.32
CA VAL A 251 -4.29 1.27 -20.19
C VAL A 251 -2.90 1.68 -20.68
N HIS A 252 -2.31 0.96 -21.64
CA HIS A 252 -1.00 1.30 -22.21
C HIS A 252 -1.01 2.69 -22.87
N ARG A 253 -2.05 3.02 -23.64
CA ARG A 253 -2.20 4.33 -24.27
C ARG A 253 -2.28 5.45 -23.24
N SER A 254 -3.02 5.25 -22.15
CA SER A 254 -3.13 6.25 -21.07
C SER A 254 -1.83 6.39 -20.26
N LEU A 255 -1.16 5.29 -19.93
CA LEU A 255 0.13 5.29 -19.21
C LEU A 255 1.27 5.90 -20.02
N SER A 256 1.30 5.66 -21.33
CA SER A 256 2.34 6.19 -22.23
C SER A 256 2.26 7.71 -22.46
N GLY A 257 1.15 8.35 -22.08
CA GLY A 257 0.92 9.76 -22.34
C GLY A 257 0.63 10.10 -23.80
N ARG A 258 0.45 9.10 -24.68
CA ARG A 258 0.06 9.31 -26.09
C ARG A 258 -1.40 9.74 -26.26
N GLY A 259 -2.24 9.51 -25.24
CA GLY A 259 -3.66 9.89 -25.25
C GLY A 259 -3.92 11.38 -24.97
N ARG A 260 -5.13 11.85 -25.29
CA ARG A 260 -5.59 13.20 -24.99
C ARG A 260 -6.23 13.24 -23.59
N SER A 261 -5.66 14.03 -22.69
CA SER A 261 -6.25 14.29 -21.37
C SER A 261 -7.39 15.32 -21.47
N VAL A 262 -8.39 15.18 -20.60
CA VAL A 262 -9.48 16.17 -20.47
C VAL A 262 -8.98 17.48 -19.85
N HIS A 263 -8.01 17.39 -18.95
CA HIS A 263 -7.40 18.51 -18.25
C HIS A 263 -5.91 18.59 -18.59
N ASP A 264 -5.34 19.78 -18.62
CA ASP A 264 -3.89 19.93 -18.60
C ASP A 264 -3.34 19.66 -17.17
N PRO A 265 -2.04 19.37 -17.01
CA PRO A 265 -1.45 19.12 -15.69
C PRO A 265 -1.61 20.29 -14.70
N GLY A 266 -1.59 21.54 -15.18
CA GLY A 266 -1.74 22.73 -14.35
C GLY A 266 -3.14 22.82 -13.74
N HIS A 267 -4.16 22.41 -14.48
CA HIS A 267 -5.53 22.33 -13.98
C HIS A 267 -5.66 21.34 -12.81
N ILE A 268 -5.03 20.16 -12.87
CA ILE A 268 -5.07 19.17 -11.78
C ILE A 268 -4.43 19.75 -10.50
N LEU A 269 -3.28 20.41 -10.65
CA LEU A 269 -2.59 21.05 -9.53
C LEU A 269 -3.41 22.20 -8.94
N SER A 270 -4.01 23.03 -9.79
CA SER A 270 -4.89 24.13 -9.37
C SER A 270 -6.11 23.61 -8.62
N TRP A 271 -6.77 22.58 -9.16
CA TRP A 271 -7.91 21.93 -8.53
C TRP A 271 -7.58 21.35 -7.15
N LEU A 272 -6.50 20.57 -7.03
CA LEU A 272 -6.09 20.03 -5.73
C LEU A 272 -5.68 21.14 -4.75
N THR A 273 -5.08 22.23 -5.24
CA THR A 273 -4.76 23.41 -4.42
C THR A 273 -6.03 24.07 -3.90
N GLU A 274 -7.06 24.22 -4.72
CA GLU A 274 -8.36 24.77 -4.30
C GLU A 274 -9.02 23.89 -3.24
N VAL A 275 -9.02 22.56 -3.42
CA VAL A 275 -9.54 21.62 -2.41
C VAL A 275 -8.80 21.80 -1.09
N ARG A 276 -7.46 21.86 -1.12
CA ARG A 276 -6.64 22.06 0.08
C ARG A 276 -6.83 23.43 0.73
N ALA A 277 -7.13 24.46 -0.06
CA ALA A 277 -7.34 25.81 0.45
C ALA A 277 -8.71 25.98 1.13
N ARG A 278 -9.72 25.23 0.67
CA ARG A 278 -11.09 25.29 1.21
C ARG A 278 -11.32 24.36 2.39
N GLN A 279 -10.74 23.15 2.35
CA GLN A 279 -11.01 22.14 3.35
C GLN A 279 -10.33 22.44 4.67
N GLU A 280 -11.07 22.23 5.76
CA GLU A 280 -10.52 22.26 7.10
C GLU A 280 -10.06 20.86 7.54
N LEU A 281 -8.81 20.77 7.98
CA LEU A 281 -8.27 19.59 8.69
C LEU A 281 -7.42 20.07 9.85
N VAL A 282 -8.02 20.12 11.05
CA VAL A 282 -7.32 20.44 12.29
C VAL A 282 -7.00 19.15 13.03
N GLN A 283 -5.71 18.92 13.27
CA GLN A 283 -5.19 17.74 13.95
C GLN A 283 -4.50 18.15 15.24
N ARG A 284 -4.91 17.57 16.36
CA ARG A 284 -4.26 17.77 17.66
C ARG A 284 -3.92 16.41 18.26
N ARG A 285 -2.63 16.17 18.49
CA ARG A 285 -2.17 15.06 19.33
C ARG A 285 -2.67 15.28 20.76
N VAL A 286 -3.28 14.25 21.33
CA VAL A 286 -3.78 14.22 22.70
C VAL A 286 -3.29 12.95 23.39
N PRO A 287 -3.18 12.94 24.72
CA PRO A 287 -3.02 11.71 25.49
C PRO A 287 -3.95 10.59 25.00
N LEU A 288 -3.43 9.39 24.78
CA LEU A 288 -4.25 8.23 24.36
C LEU A 288 -5.37 7.90 25.35
N LYS A 289 -5.24 8.25 26.63
CA LYS A 289 -6.34 8.06 27.58
C LYS A 289 -7.50 9.05 27.40
N GLU A 290 -7.28 10.21 26.76
CA GLU A 290 -8.32 11.24 26.56
C GLU A 290 -9.33 10.84 25.46
N ILE A 291 -8.95 9.97 24.51
CA ILE A 291 -9.87 9.54 23.44
C ILE A 291 -10.97 8.59 23.93
N ALA A 292 -10.97 8.24 25.22
CA ALA A 292 -12.06 7.48 25.83
C ALA A 292 -13.39 8.23 25.81
N GLU A 293 -13.35 9.56 25.86
CA GLU A 293 -14.52 10.44 25.70
C GLU A 293 -15.20 10.23 24.33
N ASP A 294 -14.41 9.91 23.31
CA ASP A 294 -14.83 9.67 21.93
C ASP A 294 -15.25 8.21 21.67
N GLY A 295 -15.35 7.37 22.72
CA GLY A 295 -15.88 6.00 22.62
C GLY A 295 -14.84 4.90 22.47
N TRP A 296 -13.55 5.23 22.54
CA TRP A 296 -12.47 4.23 22.60
C TRP A 296 -12.31 3.66 24.02
N ARG A 297 -11.96 2.38 24.13
CA ARG A 297 -11.73 1.71 25.41
C ARG A 297 -10.32 1.14 25.43
N LEU A 298 -9.56 1.47 26.45
CA LEU A 298 -8.22 0.92 26.69
C LEU A 298 -8.36 -0.31 27.59
N GLY A 299 -8.51 -1.49 26.97
CA GLY A 299 -8.62 -2.77 27.67
C GLY A 299 -7.27 -3.39 28.01
N HIS A 300 -7.32 -4.57 28.64
CA HIS A 300 -6.14 -5.34 29.04
C HIS A 300 -5.39 -5.96 27.85
N ASP A 301 -6.12 -6.38 26.82
CA ASP A 301 -5.64 -7.10 25.64
C ASP A 301 -5.91 -6.36 24.32
N VAL A 302 -6.77 -5.35 24.33
CA VAL A 302 -7.18 -4.62 23.13
C VAL A 302 -7.56 -3.17 23.43
N ILE A 303 -7.25 -2.26 22.51
CA ILE A 303 -7.87 -0.92 22.45
C ILE A 303 -8.89 -0.94 21.32
N ASP A 304 -10.18 -0.82 21.64
CA ASP A 304 -11.28 -0.93 20.68
C ASP A 304 -12.27 0.24 20.76
N HIS A 305 -13.07 0.41 19.72
CA HIS A 305 -14.17 1.38 19.74
C HIS A 305 -15.47 0.71 20.22
N ARG A 306 -16.25 1.40 21.06
CA ARG A 306 -17.51 0.87 21.64
C ARG A 306 -18.52 0.36 20.62
N ASP A 307 -18.50 0.91 19.41
CA ASP A 307 -19.40 0.54 18.32
C ASP A 307 -18.90 -0.69 17.51
N GLY A 308 -17.71 -1.24 17.84
CA GLY A 308 -17.13 -2.35 17.11
C GLY A 308 -16.73 -2.01 15.66
N LYS A 309 -16.40 -0.74 15.39
CA LYS A 309 -16.05 -0.18 14.08
C LYS A 309 -14.57 0.21 13.99
N TYR A 310 -14.11 0.54 12.78
CA TYR A 310 -12.79 1.06 12.47
C TYR A 310 -11.67 0.01 12.59
N PHE A 311 -10.99 -0.04 13.73
CA PHE A 311 -9.83 -0.87 13.98
C PHE A 311 -9.63 -1.06 15.48
N ASP A 312 -8.87 -2.09 15.82
CA ASP A 312 -8.38 -2.34 17.16
C ASP A 312 -6.88 -2.04 17.22
N VAL A 313 -6.33 -1.78 18.42
CA VAL A 313 -4.90 -1.92 18.70
C VAL A 313 -4.72 -3.18 19.54
N VAL A 314 -3.83 -4.07 19.13
CA VAL A 314 -3.55 -5.34 19.80
C VAL A 314 -2.06 -5.49 20.07
N ALA A 315 -1.69 -6.33 21.03
CA ALA A 315 -0.32 -6.77 21.25
C ALA A 315 -0.10 -8.19 20.70
N VAL A 316 1.08 -8.44 20.15
CA VAL A 316 1.48 -9.77 19.68
C VAL A 316 2.85 -10.17 20.21
N ALA A 317 3.02 -11.45 20.51
CA ALA A 317 4.29 -12.13 20.61
C ALA A 317 4.64 -12.78 19.28
N VAL A 318 5.89 -12.64 18.86
CA VAL A 318 6.39 -13.14 17.59
C VAL A 318 7.56 -14.06 17.87
N GLU A 319 7.53 -15.26 17.30
CA GLU A 319 8.65 -16.19 17.28
C GLU A 319 9.04 -16.51 15.83
N ALA A 320 10.32 -16.40 15.51
CA ALA A 320 10.87 -16.61 14.18
C ALA A 320 12.13 -17.49 14.25
N SER A 321 12.13 -18.61 13.54
CA SER A 321 13.24 -19.59 13.62
C SER A 321 14.50 -19.17 12.85
N ASN A 322 14.36 -18.31 11.84
CA ASN A 322 15.44 -17.98 10.90
C ASN A 322 15.73 -16.47 10.81
N ARG A 323 15.49 -15.72 11.90
CA ARG A 323 15.88 -14.30 12.01
C ARG A 323 16.90 -14.12 13.13
N GLU A 324 17.72 -13.09 12.99
CA GLU A 324 18.70 -12.70 14.02
C GLU A 324 18.04 -12.45 15.38
N VAL A 325 16.87 -11.79 15.37
CA VAL A 325 16.00 -11.69 16.54
C VAL A 325 14.94 -12.78 16.42
N THR A 326 15.09 -13.82 17.23
CA THR A 326 14.24 -15.01 17.16
C THR A 326 12.92 -14.85 17.90
N ALA A 327 12.79 -13.86 18.79
CA ALA A 327 11.54 -13.53 19.45
C ALA A 327 11.46 -12.05 19.84
N TRP A 328 10.28 -11.46 19.70
CA TRP A 328 9.98 -10.12 20.20
C TRP A 328 8.48 -9.95 20.38
N THR A 329 8.08 -8.85 21.04
CA THR A 329 6.67 -8.47 21.18
C THR A 329 6.46 -7.06 20.65
N GLN A 330 5.30 -6.78 20.06
CA GLN A 330 4.98 -5.44 19.58
C GLN A 330 3.47 -5.18 19.52
N PRO A 331 3.04 -3.91 19.56
CA PRO A 331 1.70 -3.55 19.15
C PRO A 331 1.52 -3.65 17.63
N LEU A 332 0.28 -3.87 17.20
CA LEU A 332 -0.19 -3.81 15.82
C LEU A 332 -1.59 -3.19 15.78
N VAL A 333 -1.89 -2.46 14.70
CA VAL A 333 -3.26 -2.00 14.39
C VAL A 333 -3.97 -3.09 13.60
N ALA A 334 -5.17 -3.48 14.02
CA ALA A 334 -5.96 -4.55 13.42
C ALA A 334 -7.30 -4.01 12.94
N PRO A 335 -7.44 -3.66 11.64
CA PRO A 335 -8.72 -3.21 11.09
C PRO A 335 -9.80 -4.28 11.28
N ARG A 336 -10.99 -3.88 11.74
CA ARG A 336 -12.05 -4.84 12.05
C ARG A 336 -12.69 -5.47 10.80
N GLN A 337 -12.51 -4.82 9.66
CA GLN A 337 -13.07 -5.23 8.38
C GLN A 337 -12.10 -4.88 7.25
N SER A 338 -12.24 -5.61 6.13
CA SER A 338 -11.54 -5.29 4.88
C SER A 338 -11.97 -3.91 4.38
N GLY A 339 -11.01 -3.14 3.88
CA GLY A 339 -11.33 -1.96 3.09
C GLY A 339 -11.71 -2.31 1.66
N LEU A 340 -12.32 -1.35 0.98
CA LEU A 340 -12.69 -1.36 -0.42
C LEU A 340 -12.09 -0.13 -1.09
N LEU A 341 -11.29 -0.39 -2.13
CA LEU A 341 -10.62 0.60 -2.95
C LEU A 341 -11.08 0.41 -4.39
N ALA A 342 -12.06 1.18 -4.84
CA ALA A 342 -12.57 1.08 -6.21
C ALA A 342 -12.18 2.30 -7.04
N LEU A 343 -11.53 2.05 -8.18
CA LEU A 343 -11.19 3.05 -9.16
C LEU A 343 -12.13 2.92 -10.37
N LEU A 344 -13.01 3.90 -10.52
CA LEU A 344 -13.87 4.02 -11.69
C LEU A 344 -13.05 4.55 -12.86
N VAL A 345 -13.11 3.88 -14.00
CA VAL A 345 -12.39 4.24 -15.21
C VAL A 345 -13.32 4.36 -16.41
N LYS A 346 -13.01 5.30 -17.30
CA LYS A 346 -13.80 5.56 -18.52
C LYS A 346 -12.90 6.05 -19.63
N ARG A 347 -13.26 5.74 -20.88
CA ARG A 347 -12.62 6.39 -22.04
C ARG A 347 -13.27 7.74 -22.29
N ILE A 348 -12.46 8.80 -22.28
CA ILE A 348 -12.89 10.16 -22.62
C ILE A 348 -12.03 10.62 -23.79
N GLY A 349 -12.65 10.94 -24.93
CA GLY A 349 -11.92 11.22 -26.17
C GLY A 349 -10.98 10.09 -26.60
N GLY A 350 -11.38 8.82 -26.38
CA GLY A 350 -10.59 7.64 -26.71
C GLY A 350 -9.43 7.31 -25.76
N THR A 351 -9.20 8.12 -24.72
CA THR A 351 -8.13 7.90 -23.73
C THR A 351 -8.73 7.45 -22.40
N LEU A 352 -8.16 6.40 -21.79
CA LEU A 352 -8.62 5.93 -20.48
C LEU A 352 -8.30 6.96 -19.40
N HIS A 353 -9.32 7.35 -18.64
CA HIS A 353 -9.22 8.21 -17.46
C HIS A 353 -9.69 7.44 -16.24
N ALA A 354 -9.14 7.79 -15.09
CA ALA A 354 -9.55 7.33 -13.77
C ALA A 354 -10.19 8.50 -13.00
N LEU A 355 -11.33 8.25 -12.37
CA LEU A 355 -12.00 9.21 -11.50
C LEU A 355 -11.35 9.15 -10.13
N VAL A 356 -10.49 10.10 -9.81
CA VAL A 356 -9.84 10.16 -8.49
C VAL A 356 -10.59 11.10 -7.58
N GLN A 357 -10.47 10.86 -6.27
CA GLN A 357 -10.98 11.76 -5.26
C GLN A 357 -9.83 12.45 -4.52
N ALA A 358 -9.95 13.75 -4.24
CA ALA A 358 -9.15 14.41 -3.23
C ALA A 358 -9.72 14.09 -1.83
N ARG A 359 -8.94 13.40 -1.01
CA ARG A 359 -9.35 12.88 0.30
C ARG A 359 -8.44 13.33 1.42
N SER A 360 -9.05 13.75 2.52
CA SER A 360 -8.42 13.94 3.83
C SER A 360 -8.62 12.71 4.70
N ASP A 361 -7.57 12.22 5.34
CA ASP A 361 -7.67 11.24 6.41
C ASP A 361 -7.14 11.83 7.72
N ALA A 362 -7.42 11.13 8.82
CA ALA A 362 -7.14 11.58 10.18
C ALA A 362 -5.72 12.12 10.35
N GLY A 363 -4.73 11.44 9.76
CA GLY A 363 -3.31 11.77 9.81
C GLY A 363 -2.70 12.22 8.48
N THR A 364 -3.50 12.71 7.52
CA THR A 364 -2.99 13.32 6.28
C THR A 364 -2.18 14.59 6.58
N LEU A 365 -1.04 14.78 5.93
CA LEU A 365 -0.15 15.92 6.17
C LEU A 365 -0.60 17.20 5.44
N ASN A 366 -0.96 17.10 4.16
CA ASN A 366 -1.25 18.24 3.29
C ASN A 366 -2.75 18.43 3.03
N ILE A 367 -3.58 18.24 4.06
CA ILE A 367 -5.07 18.35 4.02
C ILE A 367 -5.73 17.28 3.15
N ALA A 368 -5.35 17.15 1.88
CA ALA A 368 -5.89 16.16 0.96
C ALA A 368 -4.83 15.58 0.03
N GLU A 369 -4.99 14.31 -0.31
CA GLU A 369 -4.24 13.59 -1.34
C GLU A 369 -5.20 12.88 -2.30
N LEU A 370 -4.73 12.58 -3.51
CA LEU A 370 -5.50 11.83 -4.48
C LEU A 370 -5.60 10.36 -4.06
N THR A 371 -6.81 9.82 -4.09
CA THR A 371 -7.10 8.43 -3.78
C THR A 371 -8.07 7.83 -4.80
N ALA A 372 -8.41 6.55 -4.60
CA ALA A 372 -9.41 5.84 -5.40
C ALA A 372 -10.77 6.56 -5.39
N THR A 373 -11.64 6.26 -6.35
CA THR A 373 -13.00 6.82 -6.40
C THR A 373 -13.79 6.46 -5.15
N VAL A 374 -13.66 5.22 -4.68
CA VAL A 374 -14.19 4.76 -3.41
C VAL A 374 -13.01 4.33 -2.56
N HIS A 375 -12.93 4.88 -1.35
CA HIS A 375 -11.98 4.47 -0.32
C HIS A 375 -12.67 4.46 1.04
N CYS A 376 -13.01 3.26 1.52
CA CYS A 376 -13.64 3.07 2.82
C CYS A 376 -13.56 1.61 3.30
N GLN A 377 -13.85 1.38 4.58
CA GLN A 377 -14.27 0.06 5.06
C GLN A 377 -15.80 0.00 5.03
N PRO A 378 -16.43 -0.76 4.14
CA PRO A 378 -17.88 -0.67 3.90
C PRO A 378 -18.74 -0.85 5.15
N GLY A 379 -18.40 -1.77 6.06
CA GLY A 379 -19.24 -2.00 7.24
C GLY A 379 -19.08 -0.98 8.35
N ASN A 380 -18.14 -0.01 8.27
CA ASN A 380 -18.23 1.20 9.10
C ASN A 380 -19.49 2.02 8.75
N TYR A 381 -20.00 1.86 7.52
CA TYR A 381 -21.15 2.57 6.96
C TYR A 381 -22.39 1.67 6.79
N ALA A 382 -22.38 0.44 7.31
CA ALA A 382 -23.50 -0.49 7.19
C ALA A 382 -24.82 0.11 7.72
N ASP A 383 -24.73 0.80 8.86
CA ASP A 383 -25.88 1.45 9.53
C ASP A 383 -26.04 2.93 9.13
N ALA A 384 -25.19 3.44 8.23
CA ALA A 384 -25.28 4.83 7.78
C ALA A 384 -26.42 4.98 6.75
N PRO A 385 -27.27 6.02 6.86
CA PRO A 385 -28.19 6.43 5.80
C PRO A 385 -27.46 6.60 4.46
N ALA A 386 -28.16 6.36 3.35
CA ALA A 386 -27.55 6.31 2.02
C ALA A 386 -26.85 7.63 1.65
N GLU A 387 -27.41 8.76 2.05
CA GLU A 387 -26.86 10.11 1.85
C GLU A 387 -25.54 10.37 2.60
N TYR A 388 -25.20 9.55 3.61
CA TYR A 388 -23.97 9.65 4.39
C TYR A 388 -22.95 8.55 4.06
N ARG A 389 -23.29 7.63 3.15
CA ARG A 389 -22.34 6.66 2.64
C ARG A 389 -21.32 7.35 1.73
N PRO A 390 -20.08 6.83 1.64
CA PRO A 390 -19.10 7.34 0.70
C PRO A 390 -19.68 7.37 -0.73
N PRO A 391 -19.47 8.46 -1.49
CA PRO A 391 -19.93 8.53 -2.88
C PRO A 391 -19.45 7.33 -3.68
N TYR A 392 -20.29 6.84 -4.59
CA TYR A 392 -20.05 5.68 -5.45
C TYR A 392 -19.86 4.32 -4.74
N LEU A 393 -19.96 4.24 -3.40
CA LEU A 393 -19.83 2.96 -2.68
C LEU A 393 -20.85 1.92 -3.18
N ASP A 394 -22.13 2.28 -3.21
CA ASP A 394 -23.18 1.36 -3.63
C ASP A 394 -23.02 0.96 -5.10
N TYR A 395 -22.54 1.87 -5.97
CA TYR A 395 -22.21 1.56 -7.36
C TYR A 395 -21.07 0.53 -7.45
N ALA A 396 -19.99 0.73 -6.69
CA ALA A 396 -18.85 -0.19 -6.69
C ALA A 396 -19.22 -1.58 -6.14
N LEU A 397 -20.07 -1.66 -5.11
CA LEU A 397 -20.55 -2.92 -4.56
C LEU A 397 -21.50 -3.66 -5.52
N ALA A 398 -22.28 -2.93 -6.32
CA ALA A 398 -23.24 -3.48 -7.27
C ALA A 398 -22.66 -3.67 -8.69
N ALA A 399 -21.38 -3.35 -8.91
CA ALA A 399 -20.79 -3.37 -10.24
C ALA A 399 -20.86 -4.78 -10.88
N PRO A 400 -21.37 -4.89 -12.13
CA PRO A 400 -21.45 -6.18 -12.79
C PRO A 400 -20.04 -6.71 -13.10
N THR A 401 -19.84 -8.02 -12.93
CA THR A 401 -18.53 -8.68 -13.10
C THR A 401 -17.88 -8.40 -14.45
N GLY A 402 -18.66 -8.28 -15.54
CA GLY A 402 -18.15 -7.95 -16.87
C GLY A 402 -17.51 -6.56 -17.01
N ARG A 403 -17.74 -5.65 -16.05
CA ARG A 403 -17.13 -4.32 -15.97
C ARG A 403 -15.94 -4.26 -15.01
N VAL A 404 -15.77 -5.27 -14.17
CA VAL A 404 -14.64 -5.34 -13.24
C VAL A 404 -13.41 -5.82 -14.02
N ARG A 405 -12.41 -4.96 -14.15
CA ARG A 405 -11.17 -5.20 -14.90
C ARG A 405 -10.05 -5.73 -14.01
N LEU A 406 -10.02 -5.27 -12.76
CA LEU A 406 -9.13 -5.76 -11.71
C LEU A 406 -9.99 -6.05 -10.48
N ASP A 407 -9.75 -7.20 -9.85
CA ASP A 407 -10.31 -7.59 -8.56
C ASP A 407 -9.25 -8.42 -7.83
N VAL A 408 -8.64 -7.85 -6.81
CA VAL A 408 -7.56 -8.49 -6.05
C VAL A 408 -7.61 -8.05 -4.60
N VAL A 409 -7.31 -8.97 -3.69
CA VAL A 409 -7.22 -8.68 -2.27
C VAL A 409 -5.75 -8.62 -1.87
N HIS A 410 -5.33 -7.49 -1.31
CA HIS A 410 -3.98 -7.33 -0.81
C HIS A 410 -3.99 -6.87 0.64
N SER A 411 -2.93 -7.25 1.36
CA SER A 411 -2.71 -6.77 2.73
C SER A 411 -1.81 -5.53 2.75
N GLU A 412 -1.94 -4.77 3.84
CA GLU A 412 -1.08 -3.63 4.19
C GLU A 412 0.24 -4.10 4.85
N GLU A 413 1.09 -3.15 5.29
CA GLU A 413 2.40 -3.44 5.92
C GLU A 413 2.26 -4.34 7.16
N GLY A 414 2.72 -5.60 7.08
CA GLY A 414 2.64 -6.54 8.19
C GLY A 414 3.51 -6.16 9.40
N GLY A 415 4.45 -5.22 9.25
CA GLY A 415 5.23 -4.69 10.37
C GLY A 415 4.42 -3.82 11.35
N ARG A 416 3.24 -3.35 10.96
CA ARG A 416 2.42 -2.38 11.72
C ARG A 416 0.95 -2.76 11.78
N PHE A 417 0.47 -3.51 10.80
CA PHE A 417 -0.93 -3.84 10.65
C PHE A 417 -1.17 -5.34 10.73
N TYR A 418 -1.97 -5.77 11.69
CA TYR A 418 -2.35 -7.17 11.85
C TYR A 418 -3.50 -7.53 10.92
N HIS A 419 -3.20 -8.33 9.87
CA HIS A 419 -4.17 -8.84 8.90
C HIS A 419 -5.03 -7.74 8.26
N ALA A 420 -4.49 -6.53 8.15
CA ALA A 420 -5.13 -5.44 7.44
C ALA A 420 -5.15 -5.78 5.95
N GLN A 421 -6.33 -5.80 5.36
CA GLN A 421 -6.52 -6.11 3.96
C GLN A 421 -7.53 -5.20 3.29
N ASN A 422 -7.35 -5.06 1.99
CA ASN A 422 -8.12 -4.21 1.11
C ASN A 422 -8.45 -4.99 -0.16
N ARG A 423 -9.71 -4.91 -0.60
CA ARG A 423 -10.12 -5.35 -1.94
C ARG A 423 -9.94 -4.18 -2.90
N TYR A 424 -9.10 -4.37 -3.91
CA TYR A 424 -8.78 -3.39 -4.93
C TYR A 424 -9.54 -3.71 -6.21
N LEU A 425 -10.37 -2.76 -6.65
CA LEU A 425 -11.20 -2.87 -7.84
C LEU A 425 -10.84 -1.81 -8.87
N VAL A 426 -10.83 -2.20 -10.14
CA VAL A 426 -10.88 -1.28 -11.28
C VAL A 426 -12.14 -1.58 -12.06
N ILE A 427 -13.04 -0.59 -12.18
CA ILE A 427 -14.38 -0.78 -12.74
C ILE A 427 -14.54 0.14 -13.95
N GLU A 428 -14.77 -0.44 -15.12
CA GLU A 428 -15.05 0.33 -16.34
C GLU A 428 -16.53 0.74 -16.39
N VAL A 429 -16.78 2.04 -16.20
CA VAL A 429 -18.16 2.58 -16.14
C VAL A 429 -18.81 2.70 -17.51
N GLU A 430 -20.13 2.86 -17.54
CA GLU A 430 -20.91 3.08 -18.78
C GLU A 430 -20.47 4.36 -19.53
N ASP A 431 -20.63 4.39 -20.85
CA ASP A 431 -20.43 5.61 -21.66
C ASP A 431 -21.34 6.77 -21.23
N GLY A 432 -22.52 6.47 -20.71
CA GLY A 432 -23.45 7.45 -20.14
C GLY A 432 -23.15 7.86 -18.70
N PHE A 433 -22.15 7.25 -18.04
CA PHE A 433 -21.81 7.58 -16.66
C PHE A 433 -21.34 9.04 -16.57
N ALA A 434 -22.06 9.81 -15.76
CA ALA A 434 -21.70 11.17 -15.38
C ALA A 434 -21.42 11.15 -13.86
N PRO A 435 -20.22 11.57 -13.41
CA PRO A 435 -19.97 11.71 -11.99
C PRO A 435 -20.91 12.77 -11.38
N ASP A 436 -21.23 12.60 -10.11
CA ASP A 436 -21.83 13.64 -9.28
C ASP A 436 -20.98 14.92 -9.38
N PRO A 437 -21.58 16.12 -9.47
CA PRO A 437 -20.86 17.41 -9.49
C PRO A 437 -20.03 17.75 -8.24
N ASP A 438 -19.81 16.82 -7.31
CA ASP A 438 -18.92 16.99 -6.16
C ASP A 438 -17.51 17.42 -6.62
N ASP A 439 -17.07 18.57 -6.12
CA ASP A 439 -15.82 19.21 -6.51
C ASP A 439 -14.57 18.47 -5.98
N ARG A 440 -14.74 17.40 -5.21
CA ARG A 440 -13.65 16.53 -4.75
C ARG A 440 -13.28 15.43 -5.73
N PHE A 441 -13.98 15.27 -6.85
CA PHE A 441 -13.66 14.27 -7.86
C PHE A 441 -13.12 14.90 -9.15
N LEU A 442 -12.13 14.24 -9.76
CA LEU A 442 -11.58 14.69 -11.03
C LEU A 442 -11.20 13.49 -11.92
N TRP A 443 -11.52 13.56 -13.20
CA TRP A 443 -11.02 12.61 -14.19
C TRP A 443 -9.57 12.94 -14.53
N THR A 444 -8.69 11.95 -14.42
CA THR A 444 -7.25 12.09 -14.72
C THR A 444 -6.79 10.94 -15.59
N THR A 445 -5.85 11.17 -16.52
CA THR A 445 -5.21 10.05 -17.21
C THR A 445 -4.26 9.34 -16.26
N LEU A 446 -3.93 8.08 -16.59
CA LEU A 446 -2.96 7.31 -15.80
C LEU A 446 -1.57 7.95 -15.86
N SER A 447 -1.16 8.53 -17.00
CA SER A 447 0.09 9.29 -17.13
C SER A 447 0.15 10.52 -16.22
N GLN A 448 -0.97 11.23 -16.04
CA GLN A 448 -1.04 12.39 -15.14
C GLN A 448 -0.85 11.97 -13.69
N LEU A 449 -1.54 10.92 -13.23
CA LEU A 449 -1.33 10.35 -11.90
C LEU A 449 0.11 9.91 -11.69
N MET A 450 0.69 9.27 -12.70
CA MET A 450 2.08 8.82 -12.67
C MET A 450 3.09 9.97 -12.58
N SER A 451 2.84 11.08 -13.28
CA SER A 451 3.71 12.26 -13.22
C SER A 451 3.74 12.92 -11.84
N LEU A 452 2.67 12.79 -11.05
CA LEU A 452 2.62 13.35 -9.70
C LEU A 452 3.46 12.57 -8.69
N LEU A 453 3.85 11.32 -8.98
CA LEU A 453 4.69 10.50 -8.10
C LEU A 453 6.12 11.02 -7.95
N SER A 454 6.61 11.90 -8.84
CA SER A 454 7.88 12.61 -8.62
C SER A 454 7.81 13.61 -7.47
N HIS A 455 6.61 13.89 -6.97
CA HIS A 455 6.35 14.79 -5.86
C HIS A 455 5.73 14.03 -4.69
N SER A 456 6.03 14.49 -3.47
CA SER A 456 5.49 13.91 -2.25
C SER A 456 4.06 14.33 -1.99
N ASN A 457 3.29 13.46 -1.34
CA ASN A 457 1.96 13.76 -0.81
C ASN A 457 0.96 14.19 -1.89
N TYR A 458 0.99 13.55 -3.05
CA TYR A 458 -0.02 13.72 -4.10
C TYR A 458 -0.92 12.51 -4.22
N LEU A 459 -0.36 11.30 -4.16
CA LEU A 459 -1.13 10.05 -4.26
C LEU A 459 -1.00 9.29 -2.95
N THR A 460 -2.15 8.92 -2.40
CA THR A 460 -2.26 7.98 -1.26
C THR A 460 -1.66 6.62 -1.60
N VAL A 461 -1.23 5.87 -0.59
CA VAL A 461 -0.62 4.53 -0.77
C VAL A 461 -1.56 3.54 -1.43
N GLU A 462 -2.86 3.68 -1.20
CA GLU A 462 -3.90 2.87 -1.79
C GLU A 462 -4.02 3.14 -3.31
N LEU A 463 -4.00 4.41 -3.72
CA LEU A 463 -3.99 4.75 -5.14
C LEU A 463 -2.68 4.31 -5.81
N ARG A 464 -1.54 4.41 -5.12
CA ARG A 464 -0.27 3.85 -5.65
C ARG A 464 -0.35 2.34 -5.85
N SER A 465 -0.99 1.61 -4.93
CA SER A 465 -1.25 0.17 -5.09
C SER A 465 -2.13 -0.12 -6.32
N LEU A 466 -3.20 0.66 -6.54
CA LEU A 466 -4.00 0.58 -7.77
C LEU A 466 -3.19 0.90 -9.02
N MET A 467 -2.32 1.91 -8.99
CA MET A 467 -1.47 2.25 -10.14
C MET A 467 -0.45 1.15 -10.45
N ALA A 468 0.09 0.47 -9.43
CA ALA A 468 0.89 -0.74 -9.64
C ALA A 468 0.05 -1.86 -10.29
N GLY A 469 -1.18 -2.07 -9.81
CA GLY A 469 -2.13 -3.02 -10.42
C GLY A 469 -2.51 -2.66 -11.86
N MET A 470 -2.71 -1.38 -12.18
CA MET A 470 -2.98 -0.91 -13.54
C MET A 470 -1.82 -1.18 -14.49
N ARG A 471 -0.58 -1.23 -13.99
CA ARG A 471 0.59 -1.60 -14.78
C ARG A 471 0.69 -3.10 -15.03
N SER A 472 -0.22 -3.92 -14.48
CA SER A 472 -0.26 -5.38 -14.71
C SER A 472 -1.08 -5.80 -15.93
N PHE A 473 -1.80 -4.87 -16.57
CA PHE A 473 -2.54 -5.12 -17.81
C PHE A 473 -1.64 -5.24 -19.02
#